data_AF-A0A847CCT5-F1
#
_entry.id   AF-A0A847CCT5-F1
#
_cell.length_a   1.000
_cell.length_b   1.000
_cell.length_c   1.000
_cell.angle_alpha   90.00
_cell.angle_beta   90.00
_cell.angle_gamma   90.00
#
_symmetry.space_group_name_H-M   'P 1'
#
loop_
_entity.id
_entity.type
_entity.pdbx_description
1 polymer ?
#
loop_
_entity_poly.entity_id
_entity_poly.type
_entity_poly.pdbx_seq_one_letter_code
_entity_poly.pdbx_strand_id
1 'polypeptide(L)' 'LHSCKNCLFFSTSSHFECKESVDEKIIDKEKSNFCDYFRVKKEDSKQDSTTDKGQKAKDMFNSLFGVIF' A
#
# COMPACT_ATOMS: atom_id res chain seq x y z
N LEU A 1 1.83 9.11 -6.69
CA LEU A 1 1.60 7.76 -7.23
C LEU A 1 0.09 7.57 -7.42
N HIS A 2 -0.42 7.70 -8.66
CA HIS A 2 -1.86 7.56 -8.98
C HIS A 2 -2.05 6.26 -9.75
N SER A 3 -2.32 5.17 -9.04
CA SER A 3 -2.66 3.87 -9.63
C SER A 3 -3.78 3.20 -8.87
N CYS A 4 -4.46 2.23 -9.48
CA CYS A 4 -5.62 1.59 -8.85
C CYS A 4 -5.27 1.00 -7.49
N LYS A 5 -4.12 0.33 -7.34
CA LYS A 5 -3.68 -0.25 -6.05
C LYS A 5 -3.52 0.76 -4.91
N ASN A 6 -3.33 2.04 -5.23
CA ASN A 6 -3.21 3.13 -4.26
C ASN A 6 -4.53 3.90 -4.04
N CYS A 7 -5.61 3.48 -4.71
CA CYS A 7 -6.92 4.08 -4.59
C CYS A 7 -7.71 3.43 -3.44
N LEU A 8 -8.46 4.22 -2.68
CA LEU A 8 -9.31 3.72 -1.60
C LEU A 8 -10.51 2.88 -2.10
N PHE A 9 -10.87 3.02 -3.38
CA PHE A 9 -11.96 2.28 -4.01
C PHE A 9 -11.53 0.94 -4.63
N PHE A 10 -10.23 0.63 -4.64
CA PHE A 10 -9.75 -0.63 -5.20
C PHE A 10 -10.21 -1.82 -4.36
N SER A 11 -10.77 -2.83 -5.03
CA SER A 11 -11.37 -4.00 -4.39
C SER A 11 -11.37 -5.19 -5.33
N THR A 12 -10.63 -6.25 -5.00
CA THR A 12 -10.50 -7.44 -5.87
C THR A 12 -11.79 -8.24 -6.04
N SER A 13 -12.79 -8.02 -5.18
CA SER A 13 -14.10 -8.66 -5.24
C SER A 13 -15.14 -7.89 -6.08
N SER A 14 -14.81 -6.68 -6.52
CA SER A 14 -15.75 -5.81 -7.25
C SER A 14 -15.56 -5.90 -8.76
N HIS A 15 -16.59 -5.53 -9.52
CA HIS A 15 -16.49 -5.42 -10.98
C HIS A 15 -15.35 -4.47 -11.37
N PHE A 16 -14.56 -4.85 -12.37
CA PHE A 16 -13.31 -4.16 -12.76
C PHE A 16 -12.31 -3.89 -11.63
N GLU A 17 -12.47 -4.57 -10.49
CA GLU A 17 -11.71 -4.39 -9.27
C GLU A 17 -11.83 -2.97 -8.67
N CYS A 18 -12.96 -2.30 -8.92
CA CYS A 18 -13.28 -0.98 -8.41
C CYS A 18 -14.67 -0.97 -7.75
N LYS A 19 -14.81 -0.31 -6.60
CA LYS A 19 -16.10 -0.14 -5.92
C LYS A 19 -17.02 0.89 -6.59
N GLU A 20 -16.44 1.77 -7.40
CA GLU A 20 -17.18 2.77 -8.17
C GLU A 20 -17.55 2.22 -9.56
N SER A 21 -18.60 2.79 -10.15
CA SER A 21 -19.05 2.49 -11.52
C SER A 21 -18.15 3.17 -12.54
N VAL A 22 -16.99 2.57 -12.83
CA VAL A 22 -16.07 3.06 -13.87
C VAL A 22 -16.49 2.57 -15.26
N ASP A 23 -16.40 3.45 -16.26
CA ASP A 23 -16.82 3.15 -17.63
C ASP A 23 -15.89 2.15 -18.33
N GLU A 24 -14.59 2.22 -18.02
CA GLU A 24 -13.56 1.38 -18.66
C GLU A 24 -12.70 0.62 -17.64
N LYS A 25 -12.37 -0.63 -18.00
CA LYS A 25 -11.46 -1.46 -17.20
C LYS A 25 -10.01 -1.04 -17.42
N ILE A 26 -9.38 -0.56 -16.36
CA ILE A 26 -7.92 -0.41 -16.31
C ILE A 26 -7.27 -1.79 -16.22
N ILE A 27 -6.44 -2.19 -17.19
CA ILE A 27 -5.81 -3.52 -17.24
C ILE A 27 -4.67 -3.63 -16.22
N ASP A 28 -3.75 -2.66 -16.25
CA ASP A 28 -2.60 -2.63 -15.35
C ASP A 28 -2.91 -1.77 -14.12
N LYS A 29 -3.16 -2.43 -12.99
CA LYS A 29 -3.59 -1.79 -11.73
C LYS A 29 -2.45 -1.12 -10.97
N GLU A 30 -1.20 -1.41 -11.33
CA GLU A 30 0.01 -0.89 -10.68
C GLU A 30 0.54 0.35 -11.41
N LYS A 31 0.40 0.39 -12.74
CA LYS A 31 0.76 1.56 -13.54
C LYS A 31 -0.08 2.79 -13.22
N SER A 32 0.54 3.93 -13.46
CA SER A 32 -0.15 5.22 -13.32
C SER A 32 -1.29 5.32 -14.33
N ASN A 33 -2.41 5.91 -13.90
CA ASN A 33 -3.57 6.14 -14.75
C ASN A 33 -4.25 7.48 -14.42
N PHE A 34 -5.31 7.80 -15.16
CA PHE A 34 -6.05 9.07 -15.08
C PHE A 34 -7.50 8.85 -14.64
N CYS A 35 -7.75 7.88 -13.76
CA CYS A 35 -9.10 7.59 -13.29
C CYS A 35 -9.67 8.77 -12.49
N ASP A 36 -10.81 9.32 -12.91
CA ASP A 36 -11.45 10.47 -12.25
C ASP A 36 -11.95 10.17 -10.83
N TYR A 37 -12.29 8.90 -10.60
CA TYR A 37 -12.70 8.40 -9.28
C TYR A 37 -11.53 8.21 -8.32
N PHE A 38 -10.28 8.40 -8.75
CA PHE A 38 -9.14 8.14 -7.88
C PHE A 38 -9.16 8.99 -6.62
N ARG A 39 -8.99 8.32 -5.49
CA ARG A 39 -8.80 8.93 -4.18
C ARG A 39 -7.74 8.13 -3.44
N VAL A 40 -6.68 8.80 -2.99
CA VAL A 40 -5.56 8.16 -2.31
C VAL A 40 -6.06 7.42 -1.07
N LYS A 41 -5.70 6.14 -0.96
CA LYS A 41 -5.92 5.35 0.25
C LYS A 41 -5.06 5.95 1.36
N LYS A 42 -5.70 6.57 2.35
CA LYS A 42 -5.01 6.96 3.59
C LYS A 42 -4.72 5.67 4.34
N GLU A 43 -3.44 5.36 4.51
CA GLU A 43 -3.06 4.43 5.56
C GLU A 43 -3.15 5.20 6.86
N ASP A 44 -4.05 4.76 7.75
CA ASP A 44 -4.08 5.25 9.12
C ASP A 44 -2.70 4.92 9.71
N SER A 45 -1.85 5.95 9.73
CA SER A 45 -0.55 5.87 10.35
C SER A 45 -0.85 5.70 11.83
N LYS A 46 -0.92 4.45 12.30
CA LYS A 46 -0.86 4.15 13.74
C LYS A 46 0.43 4.81 14.21
N GLN A 47 0.26 5.97 14.85
CA GLN A 47 1.33 6.73 15.47
C GLN A 47 1.72 5.96 16.73
N ASP A 48 2.37 4.82 16.53
CA ASP A 48 2.96 4.05 17.62
C ASP A 48 4.19 4.83 18.08
N SER A 49 4.10 5.36 19.30
CA SER A 49 5.16 6.09 20.00
C SER A 49 6.53 5.43 19.81
N THR A 50 7.44 6.20 19.21
CA THR A 50 8.63 5.78 18.47
C THR A 50 9.89 5.69 19.35
N THR A 51 9.89 4.89 20.40
CA THR A 51 11.14 4.63 21.16
C THR A 51 11.53 3.15 21.21
N ASP A 52 10.59 2.21 21.18
CA ASP A 52 10.90 0.77 21.37
C ASP A 52 11.08 -0.01 20.05
N LYS A 53 10.32 0.35 18.99
CA LYS A 53 10.34 -0.40 17.71
C LYS A 53 11.65 -0.30 16.94
N GLY A 54 12.31 0.86 17.00
CA GLY A 54 13.57 1.09 16.29
C GLY A 54 14.71 0.21 16.80
N GLN A 55 14.76 0.00 18.13
CA GLN A 55 15.78 -0.87 18.73
C GLN A 55 15.50 -2.34 18.43
N LYS A 56 14.24 -2.79 18.58
CA LYS A 56 13.82 -4.15 18.23
C LYS A 56 14.10 -4.50 16.76
N ALA A 57 13.88 -3.55 15.84
CA ALA A 57 14.18 -3.77 14.42
C ALA A 57 15.69 -3.97 14.17
N LYS A 58 16.54 -3.18 14.85
CA LYS A 58 18.01 -3.33 14.77
C LYS A 58 18.49 -4.65 15.37
N ASP A 59 17.96 -5.02 16.54
CA ASP A 59 18.33 -6.25 17.22
C ASP A 59 17.91 -7.48 16.39
N MET A 60 16.72 -7.45 15.80
CA MET A 60 16.23 -8.52 14.93
C MET A 60 17.02 -8.60 13.62
N PHE A 61 17.39 -7.47 13.03
CA PHE A 61 18.28 -7.43 11.87
C PHE A 61 19.65 -8.06 12.18
N ASN A 62 20.25 -7.68 13.32
CA ASN A 62 21.53 -8.24 13.74
C ASN A 62 21.45 -9.73 14.09
N SER A 63 20.32 -10.22 14.59
CA SER A 63 20.11 -11.66 14.80
C SER A 63 20.06 -12.44 13.48
N LEU A 64 19.41 -11.87 12.45
CA LEU A 64 19.26 -12.50 11.15
C LEU A 64 20.54 -12.43 10.30
N PHE A 65 21.33 -11.37 10.42
CA PHE A 65 22.43 -11.07 9.51
C PHE A 65 23.78 -10.78 10.19
N GLY A 66 23.83 -10.68 11.52
CA GLY A 66 25.01 -10.24 12.28
C GLY A 66 26.01 -11.34 12.68
N VAL A 67 25.77 -12.59 12.29
CA VAL A 67 26.72 -13.72 12.45
C VAL A 67 27.23 -14.16 11.10
N ILE A 68 28.01 -13.29 10.45
CA ILE A 68 28.96 -13.69 9.41
C ILE A 68 30.21 -12.85 9.64
N PHE A 69 31.08 -13.27 10.57
CA PHE A 69 32.55 -13.22 10.52
C PHE A 69 33.10 -14.12 11.64
#